data_AF-A0A3S0NLH2-F1
#
_entry.id   AF-A0A3S0NLH2-F1
#
_cell.length_a   1.000
_cell.length_b   1.000
_cell.length_c   1.000
_cell.angle_alpha   90.00
_cell.angle_beta   90.00
_cell.angle_gamma   90.00
#
_symmetry.space_group_name_H-M   'P 1'
#
loop_
_entity.id
_entity.type
_entity.pdbx_description
1 polymer ?
#
loop_
_entity_poly.entity_id
_entity_poly.type
_entity_poly.pdbx_seq_one_letter_code
_entity_poly.pdbx_strand_id
1 'polypeptide(L)'
;MKKSIIIFFTVLGIFLHAQNIKTKRGIINLDGIPVAKISNKSNEYTFMDLKETPLYTIKFIDKSIVDSVRDSYIQINRVYNREKTIEVDYSSPSAFSGEEKSAVYTSVKDFKIIDNKGINVKTLDELFSNVPKRKLDTKTKDAYTIRKKIDKMNLEVNKVGEILSNGVPVGYFTNLPVSFGSEDTIMDKTPIDIEIYDAKSKLIGRYITTTKQLKTAGGKSFTIYKEMSGRASILKFPTYKALAERMAIMDPNFIKVQEKVSVGPVTKDSPN
;
A
#
# COMPACT_ATOMS: atom_id res chain seq x y z
N MET A 1 3.71 -21.52 48.29
CA MET A 1 3.18 -20.98 47.01
C MET A 1 4.23 -20.33 46.10
N LYS A 2 5.26 -19.61 46.59
CA LYS A 2 6.29 -18.99 45.72
C LYS A 2 7.17 -19.99 44.93
N LYS A 3 7.52 -21.14 45.52
CA LYS A 3 8.37 -22.16 44.87
C LYS A 3 7.68 -22.87 43.70
N SER A 4 6.38 -23.14 43.79
CA SER A 4 5.61 -23.81 42.72
C SER A 4 5.41 -22.93 41.48
N ILE A 5 5.31 -21.60 41.66
CA ILE A 5 5.21 -20.64 40.54
C ILE A 5 6.53 -20.57 39.76
N ILE A 6 7.67 -20.56 40.45
CA ILE A 6 8.99 -20.53 39.79
C ILE A 6 9.18 -21.80 38.95
N ILE A 7 8.87 -22.97 39.48
CA ILE A 7 8.97 -24.25 38.75
C ILE A 7 8.05 -24.24 37.52
N PHE A 8 6.83 -23.70 37.63
CA PHE A 8 5.92 -23.58 36.49
C PHE A 8 6.49 -22.70 35.37
N PHE A 9 7.08 -21.54 35.69
CA PHE A 9 7.74 -20.68 34.70
C PHE A 9 9.01 -21.31 34.11
N THR A 10 9.74 -22.12 34.89
CA THR A 10 10.97 -22.77 34.40
C THR A 10 10.63 -23.91 33.44
N VAL A 11 9.59 -24.70 33.74
CA VAL A 11 9.09 -25.77 32.85
C VAL A 11 8.44 -25.19 31.60
N LEU A 12 7.66 -24.10 31.71
CA LEU A 12 7.08 -23.40 30.55
C LEU A 12 8.16 -22.86 29.60
N GLY A 13 9.29 -22.41 30.13
CA GLY A 13 10.45 -21.97 29.35
C GLY A 13 11.11 -23.07 28.51
N ILE A 14 11.07 -24.34 28.97
CA ILE A 14 11.63 -25.49 28.23
C ILE A 14 10.72 -25.88 27.06
N PHE A 15 9.40 -25.75 27.21
CA PHE A 15 8.44 -25.99 26.14
C PHE A 15 8.44 -24.89 25.06
N LEU A 16 8.93 -23.70 25.40
CA LEU A 16 9.21 -22.63 24.45
C LEU A 16 10.63 -22.79 23.88
N HIS A 17 10.83 -23.79 23.02
CA HIS A 17 12.05 -23.90 22.20
C HIS A 17 12.13 -22.72 21.21
N ALA A 18 12.52 -21.56 21.73
CA ALA A 18 12.80 -20.37 20.93
C ALA A 18 14.13 -20.61 20.19
N GLN A 19 14.04 -21.22 19.00
CA GLN A 19 15.20 -21.36 18.10
C GLN A 19 15.90 -20.02 17.94
N ASN A 20 17.21 -20.00 18.18
CA ASN A 20 17.99 -18.77 18.20
C ASN A 20 18.41 -18.41 16.78
N ILE A 21 17.80 -17.37 16.22
CA ILE A 21 18.08 -16.88 14.87
C ILE A 21 19.00 -15.66 14.97
N LYS A 22 20.21 -15.75 14.39
CA LYS A 22 21.17 -14.64 14.36
C LYS A 22 21.73 -14.42 12.96
N THR A 23 21.61 -13.20 12.46
CA THR A 23 22.29 -12.77 11.23
C THR A 23 23.48 -11.88 11.58
N LYS A 24 24.68 -12.24 11.12
CA LYS A 24 25.90 -11.46 11.32
C LYS A 24 26.73 -11.46 10.05
N ARG A 25 27.09 -10.27 9.55
CA ARG A 25 27.89 -10.08 8.32
C ARG A 25 27.34 -10.87 7.12
N GLY A 26 26.02 -10.85 6.93
CA GLY A 26 25.36 -11.57 5.83
C GLY A 26 25.31 -13.09 5.98
N ILE A 27 25.67 -13.65 7.14
CA ILE A 27 25.55 -15.08 7.44
C ILE A 27 24.39 -15.29 8.42
N ILE A 28 23.46 -16.15 8.04
CA ILE A 28 22.33 -16.59 8.86
C ILE A 28 22.78 -17.80 9.68
N ASN A 29 22.65 -17.68 11.00
CA ASN A 29 22.98 -18.73 11.95
C ASN A 29 21.71 -19.16 12.70
N LEU A 30 21.48 -20.46 12.77
CA LEU A 30 20.43 -21.08 13.59
C LEU A 30 21.11 -21.85 14.71
N ASP A 31 20.81 -21.49 15.95
CA ASP A 31 21.41 -22.09 17.15
C ASP A 31 22.95 -22.10 17.12
N GLY A 32 23.55 -21.09 16.48
CA GLY A 32 25.00 -20.95 16.33
C GLY A 32 25.61 -21.66 15.11
N ILE A 33 24.81 -22.42 14.35
CA ILE A 33 25.26 -23.12 13.14
C ILE A 33 24.99 -22.21 11.93
N PRO A 34 26.00 -21.92 11.08
CA PRO A 34 25.78 -21.18 9.83
C PRO A 34 25.01 -22.06 8.84
N VAL A 35 23.89 -21.54 8.31
CA VAL A 35 22.98 -22.32 7.45
C VAL A 35 22.77 -21.70 6.07
N ALA A 36 22.85 -20.38 5.97
CA ALA A 36 22.59 -19.66 4.73
C ALA A 36 23.29 -18.29 4.74
N LYS A 37 23.34 -17.65 3.57
CA LYS A 37 23.82 -16.29 3.38
C LYS A 37 22.71 -15.38 2.89
N ILE A 38 22.81 -14.10 3.22
CA ILE A 38 21.90 -13.04 2.79
C ILE A 38 22.71 -11.82 2.36
N SER A 39 22.33 -11.23 1.24
CA SER A 39 22.84 -9.94 0.77
C SER A 39 21.69 -8.98 0.50
N ASN A 40 21.95 -7.68 0.59
CA ASN A 40 20.99 -6.63 0.26
C ASN A 40 21.56 -5.76 -0.86
N LYS A 41 20.79 -5.61 -1.93
CA LYS A 41 21.05 -4.62 -2.97
C LYS A 41 19.75 -3.88 -3.29
N SER A 42 19.73 -2.56 -3.11
CA SER A 42 18.59 -1.70 -3.49
C SER A 42 17.24 -2.14 -2.89
N ASN A 43 17.22 -2.52 -1.60
CA ASN A 43 16.05 -3.06 -0.88
C ASN A 43 15.55 -4.43 -1.37
N GLU A 44 16.37 -5.15 -2.12
CA GLU A 44 16.12 -6.54 -2.47
C GLU A 44 17.10 -7.43 -1.70
N TYR A 45 16.54 -8.31 -0.86
CA TYR A 45 17.28 -9.25 -0.04
C TYR A 45 17.44 -10.57 -0.78
N THR A 46 18.66 -10.91 -1.19
CA THR A 46 18.96 -12.16 -1.89
C THR A 46 19.42 -13.22 -0.90
N PHE A 47 18.72 -14.35 -0.86
CA PHE A 47 19.05 -15.50 -0.04
C PHE A 47 19.86 -16.52 -0.85
N MET A 48 20.98 -16.94 -0.28
CA MET A 48 21.97 -17.81 -0.90
C MET A 48 22.29 -18.99 0.01
N ASP A 49 22.70 -20.10 -0.57
CA ASP A 49 23.34 -21.16 0.19
C ASP A 49 24.72 -20.72 0.73
N LEU A 50 25.37 -21.56 1.53
CA LEU A 50 26.72 -21.25 2.06
C LEU A 50 27.79 -21.15 0.97
N LYS A 51 27.55 -21.76 -0.20
CA LYS A 51 28.41 -21.71 -1.40
C LYS A 51 28.14 -20.47 -2.27
N GLU A 52 27.30 -19.55 -1.80
CA GLU A 52 26.95 -18.29 -2.49
C GLU A 52 26.09 -18.48 -3.75
N THR A 53 25.39 -19.62 -3.86
CA THR A 53 24.41 -19.84 -4.92
C THR A 53 23.10 -19.11 -4.57
N PRO A 54 22.65 -18.12 -5.35
CA PRO A 54 21.41 -17.40 -5.08
C PRO A 54 20.18 -18.23 -5.44
N LEU A 55 19.22 -18.32 -4.51
CA LEU A 55 18.04 -19.18 -4.64
C LEU A 55 16.74 -18.38 -4.80
N TYR A 56 16.54 -17.37 -3.95
CA TYR A 56 15.36 -16.52 -3.99
C TYR A 56 15.65 -15.13 -3.45
N THR A 57 14.75 -14.18 -3.73
CA THR A 57 14.83 -12.81 -3.24
C THR A 57 13.56 -12.45 -2.48
N ILE A 58 13.71 -11.54 -1.50
CA ILE A 58 12.62 -10.92 -0.76
C ILE A 58 12.72 -9.41 -0.94
N LYS A 59 11.62 -8.76 -1.30
CA LYS A 59 11.49 -7.31 -1.38
C LYS A 59 10.33 -6.85 -0.49
N PHE A 60 10.58 -5.87 0.37
CA PHE A 60 9.53 -5.26 1.18
C PHE A 60 8.76 -4.26 0.34
N ILE A 61 7.44 -4.41 0.34
CA ILE A 61 6.49 -3.49 -0.28
C ILE A 61 5.74 -2.80 0.83
N ASP A 62 5.67 -1.48 0.74
CA ASP A 62 4.96 -0.66 1.71
C ASP A 62 4.15 0.38 0.95
N LYS A 63 2.89 0.01 0.68
CA LYS A 63 2.03 0.67 -0.30
C LYS A 63 0.98 1.52 0.41
N SER A 64 0.83 2.76 -0.06
CA SER A 64 -0.35 3.57 0.19
C SER A 64 -1.56 3.04 -0.58
N ILE A 65 -2.68 2.82 0.10
CA ILE A 65 -3.95 2.49 -0.57
C ILE A 65 -4.81 3.75 -0.72
N VAL A 66 -5.31 4.23 0.42
CA VAL A 66 -6.18 5.41 0.58
C VAL A 66 -5.94 5.97 1.98
N ASP A 67 -5.97 7.30 2.12
CA ASP A 67 -5.78 7.99 3.41
C ASP A 67 -4.44 7.64 4.08
N SER A 68 -4.45 7.38 5.39
CA SER A 68 -3.33 6.86 6.17
C SER A 68 -3.29 5.32 6.21
N VAL A 69 -4.11 4.63 5.41
CA VAL A 69 -4.11 3.16 5.38
C VAL A 69 -2.98 2.69 4.47
N ARG A 70 -2.05 1.95 5.07
CA ARG A 70 -0.89 1.38 4.39
C ARG A 70 -1.00 -0.13 4.42
N ASP A 71 -0.56 -0.74 3.34
CA ASP A 71 -0.44 -2.17 3.22
C ASP A 71 1.04 -2.54 3.07
N SER A 72 1.56 -3.26 4.05
CA SER A 72 2.96 -3.66 4.11
C SER A 72 3.05 -5.18 4.00
N TYR A 73 3.83 -5.65 3.03
CA TYR A 73 3.97 -7.06 2.72
C TYR A 73 5.31 -7.33 2.03
N ILE A 74 5.60 -8.60 1.74
CA ILE A 74 6.80 -8.97 0.99
C ILE A 74 6.46 -9.59 -0.35
N GLN A 75 7.28 -9.27 -1.34
CA GLN A 75 7.35 -9.96 -2.61
C GLN A 75 8.50 -10.96 -2.57
N ILE A 76 8.21 -12.21 -2.93
CA ILE A 76 9.22 -13.27 -3.02
C ILE A 76 9.33 -13.69 -4.49
N ASN A 77 10.56 -13.73 -5.00
CA ASN A 77 10.85 -14.17 -6.35
C ASN A 77 11.94 -15.26 -6.34
N ARG A 78 11.87 -16.21 -7.27
CA ARG A 78 12.92 -17.22 -7.45
C ARG A 78 13.98 -16.70 -8.40
N VAL A 79 15.23 -17.01 -8.10
CA VAL A 79 16.34 -16.56 -8.95
C VAL A 79 16.38 -17.36 -10.26
N TYR A 80 16.00 -18.63 -10.23
CA TYR A 80 15.97 -19.54 -11.38
C TYR A 80 14.62 -19.58 -12.14
N ASN A 81 13.59 -18.89 -11.65
CA ASN A 81 12.30 -18.75 -12.33
C ASN A 81 11.70 -17.36 -12.04
N ARG A 82 12.31 -16.33 -12.65
CA ARG A 82 12.06 -14.92 -12.30
C ARG A 82 10.68 -14.39 -12.69
N GLU A 83 9.94 -15.12 -13.52
CA GLU A 83 8.64 -14.67 -14.04
C GLU A 83 7.53 -14.74 -12.98
N LYS A 84 7.68 -15.61 -11.97
CA LYS A 84 6.66 -15.78 -10.93
C LYS A 84 7.10 -15.08 -9.64
N THR A 85 6.45 -13.96 -9.33
CA THR A 85 6.56 -13.29 -8.02
C THR A 85 5.31 -13.58 -7.20
N ILE A 86 5.48 -13.89 -5.91
CA ILE A 86 4.36 -14.10 -4.97
C ILE A 86 4.33 -12.99 -3.92
N GLU A 87 3.14 -12.55 -3.53
CA GLU A 87 2.93 -11.54 -2.50
C GLU A 87 2.36 -12.20 -1.25
N VAL A 88 3.07 -12.08 -0.14
CA VAL A 88 2.71 -12.74 1.13
C VAL A 88 2.95 -11.82 2.31
N ASP A 89 2.25 -12.08 3.40
CA ASP A 89 2.51 -11.38 4.66
C ASP A 89 3.85 -11.86 5.25
N TYR A 90 4.47 -11.00 6.04
CA TYR A 90 5.70 -11.32 6.75
C TYR A 90 5.51 -11.15 8.25
N SER A 91 6.35 -11.80 9.03
CA SER A 91 6.45 -11.57 10.46
C SER A 91 7.78 -10.95 10.81
N SER A 92 7.77 -10.24 11.94
CA SER A 92 8.97 -9.63 12.50
C SER A 92 9.15 -10.11 13.92
N PRO A 93 10.38 -10.42 14.37
CA PRO A 93 10.62 -10.81 15.75
C PRO A 93 10.36 -9.66 16.73
N SER A 94 10.36 -8.40 16.26
CA SER A 94 9.93 -7.25 17.05
C SER A 94 9.61 -6.03 16.17
N ALA A 95 8.85 -5.07 16.69
CA ALA A 95 8.56 -3.80 15.99
C ALA A 95 9.82 -2.98 15.63
N PHE A 96 10.96 -3.25 16.28
CA PHE A 96 12.24 -2.56 16.05
C PHE A 96 13.22 -3.39 15.22
N SER A 97 12.79 -4.56 14.75
CA SER A 97 13.63 -5.38 13.89
C SER A 97 13.63 -4.80 12.48
N GLY A 98 14.82 -4.53 11.94
CA GLY A 98 14.95 -4.07 10.56
C GLY A 98 14.45 -5.10 9.55
N GLU A 99 14.25 -4.66 8.31
CA GLU A 99 13.78 -5.48 7.18
C GLU A 99 14.61 -6.77 7.00
N GLU A 100 15.94 -6.70 7.14
CA GLU A 100 16.81 -7.89 7.05
C GLU A 100 16.43 -8.97 8.07
N LYS A 101 16.26 -8.58 9.34
CA LYS A 101 15.90 -9.51 10.41
C LYS A 101 14.50 -10.06 10.20
N SER A 102 13.57 -9.24 9.71
CA SER A 102 12.20 -9.65 9.41
C SER A 102 12.16 -10.66 8.25
N ALA A 103 12.94 -10.44 7.20
CA ALA A 103 13.04 -11.35 6.06
C ALA A 103 13.61 -12.73 6.46
N VAL A 104 14.68 -12.71 7.27
CA VAL A 104 15.29 -13.93 7.80
C VAL A 104 14.31 -14.65 8.73
N TYR A 105 13.69 -13.94 9.66
CA TYR A 105 12.74 -14.50 10.61
C TYR A 105 11.55 -15.15 9.90
N THR A 106 10.94 -14.45 8.94
CA THR A 106 9.83 -14.97 8.14
C THR A 106 10.25 -16.23 7.36
N SER A 107 11.44 -16.23 6.75
CA SER A 107 11.96 -17.38 5.99
C SER A 107 12.17 -18.62 6.86
N VAL A 108 12.59 -18.44 8.12
CA VAL A 108 12.86 -19.53 9.07
C VAL A 108 11.57 -19.99 9.77
N LYS A 109 10.77 -19.07 10.29
CA LYS A 109 9.64 -19.38 11.18
C LYS A 109 8.33 -19.62 10.44
N ASP A 110 7.97 -18.74 9.51
CA ASP A 110 6.67 -18.80 8.85
C ASP A 110 6.69 -19.75 7.67
N PHE A 111 7.67 -19.57 6.78
CA PHE A 111 7.76 -20.37 5.56
C PHE A 111 8.56 -21.65 5.73
N LYS A 112 9.38 -21.75 6.79
CA LYS A 112 10.26 -22.90 7.04
C LYS A 112 11.13 -23.27 5.84
N ILE A 113 11.53 -22.27 5.04
CA ILE A 113 12.41 -22.40 3.88
C ILE A 113 13.85 -22.59 4.35
N ILE A 114 14.22 -22.02 5.50
CA ILE A 114 15.55 -22.16 6.08
C ILE A 114 15.45 -22.99 7.35
N ASP A 115 16.19 -24.09 7.39
CA ASP A 115 16.32 -24.95 8.56
C ASP A 115 17.81 -25.17 8.92
N ASN A 116 18.07 -26.03 9.90
CA ASN A 116 19.44 -26.32 10.36
C ASN A 116 20.34 -26.98 9.30
N LYS A 117 19.78 -27.43 8.16
CA LYS A 117 20.53 -27.99 7.01
C LYS A 117 20.76 -26.96 5.90
N GLY A 118 20.16 -25.77 6.00
CA GLY A 118 20.27 -24.70 5.01
C GLY A 118 18.94 -24.35 4.35
N ILE A 119 19.01 -23.86 3.12
CA ILE A 119 17.81 -23.50 2.35
C ILE A 119 17.21 -24.77 1.74
N ASN A 120 15.98 -25.10 2.12
CA ASN A 120 15.21 -26.21 1.61
C ASN A 120 14.45 -25.80 0.33
N VAL A 121 15.00 -26.20 -0.81
CA VAL A 121 14.42 -25.90 -2.14
C VAL A 121 13.04 -26.52 -2.31
N LYS A 122 12.75 -27.69 -1.72
CA LYS A 122 11.43 -28.32 -1.82
C LYS A 122 10.35 -27.50 -1.11
N THR A 123 10.63 -26.99 0.09
CA THR A 123 9.70 -26.10 0.80
C THR A 123 9.49 -24.78 0.05
N LEU A 124 10.55 -24.24 -0.56
CA LEU A 124 10.44 -23.09 -1.46
C LEU A 124 9.58 -23.43 -2.69
N ASP A 125 9.71 -24.65 -3.21
CA ASP A 125 8.89 -25.19 -4.30
C ASP A 125 7.40 -25.24 -3.96
N GLU A 126 7.10 -25.80 -2.79
CA GLU A 126 5.76 -25.90 -2.23
C GLU A 126 5.14 -24.52 -1.98
N LEU A 127 5.91 -23.54 -1.49
CA LEU A 127 5.40 -22.19 -1.21
C LEU A 127 4.83 -21.50 -2.46
N PHE A 128 5.45 -21.65 -3.63
CA PHE A 128 4.90 -21.04 -4.86
C PHE A 128 3.83 -21.90 -5.51
N SER A 129 3.73 -23.18 -5.14
CA SER A 129 2.65 -24.06 -5.57
C SER A 129 1.38 -23.79 -4.76
N ASN A 130 1.53 -23.50 -3.47
CA ASN A 130 0.46 -23.24 -2.51
C ASN A 130 0.66 -21.90 -1.80
N VAL A 131 0.52 -20.80 -2.55
CA VAL A 131 0.76 -19.45 -2.03
C VAL A 131 -0.28 -19.12 -0.94
N PRO A 132 0.16 -18.80 0.30
CA PRO A 132 -0.77 -18.44 1.36
C PRO A 132 -1.50 -17.14 1.01
N LYS A 133 -2.81 -17.12 1.21
CA LYS A 133 -3.61 -15.90 1.03
C LYS A 133 -3.24 -14.87 2.10
N ARG A 134 -3.02 -13.63 1.67
CA ARG A 134 -2.75 -12.50 2.56
C ARG A 134 -3.92 -12.20 3.48
N LYS A 135 -3.62 -11.95 4.75
CA LYS A 135 -4.55 -11.65 5.84
C LYS A 135 -4.68 -10.14 6.00
N LEU A 136 -5.49 -9.54 5.14
CA LEU A 136 -5.81 -8.11 5.27
C LEU A 136 -6.78 -7.90 6.43
N ASP A 137 -6.50 -6.91 7.28
CA ASP A 137 -7.43 -6.43 8.29
C ASP A 137 -8.62 -5.71 7.64
N THR A 138 -9.69 -5.48 8.41
CA THR A 138 -10.93 -4.87 7.91
C THR A 138 -10.68 -3.47 7.33
N LYS A 139 -9.85 -2.65 7.98
CA LYS A 139 -9.55 -1.29 7.52
C LYS A 139 -8.84 -1.31 6.17
N THR A 140 -7.90 -2.22 5.99
CA THR A 140 -7.18 -2.41 4.72
C THR A 140 -8.10 -2.92 3.60
N LYS A 141 -9.00 -3.86 3.91
CA LYS A 141 -10.02 -4.33 2.94
C LYS A 141 -10.96 -3.22 2.48
N ASP A 142 -11.43 -2.40 3.41
CA ASP A 142 -12.31 -1.27 3.11
C ASP A 142 -11.57 -0.23 2.26
N ALA A 143 -10.32 0.07 2.60
CA ALA A 143 -9.48 0.97 1.82
C ALA A 143 -9.29 0.48 0.36
N TYR A 144 -9.04 -0.82 0.15
CA TYR A 144 -8.97 -1.39 -1.20
C TYR A 144 -10.29 -1.30 -1.95
N THR A 145 -11.41 -1.48 -1.25
CA THR A 145 -12.75 -1.34 -1.85
C THR A 145 -13.00 0.09 -2.29
N ILE A 146 -12.63 1.07 -1.47
CA ILE A 146 -12.70 2.50 -1.81
C ILE A 146 -11.77 2.78 -3.00
N ARG A 147 -10.52 2.32 -2.95
CA ARG A 147 -9.55 2.53 -4.03
C ARG A 147 -10.07 2.02 -5.37
N LYS A 148 -10.62 0.81 -5.38
CA LYS A 148 -11.22 0.19 -6.57
C LYS A 148 -12.41 0.99 -7.11
N LYS A 149 -13.22 1.62 -6.23
CA LYS A 149 -14.31 2.51 -6.66
C LYS A 149 -13.76 3.76 -7.35
N ILE A 150 -12.72 4.37 -6.79
CA ILE A 150 -12.06 5.54 -7.38
C ILE A 150 -11.40 5.20 -8.71
N ASP A 151 -10.65 4.10 -8.79
CA ASP A 151 -9.98 3.69 -10.03
C ASP A 151 -11.01 3.43 -11.15
N LYS A 152 -12.19 2.89 -10.83
CA LYS A 152 -13.31 2.70 -11.78
C LYS A 152 -13.94 4.00 -12.29
N MET A 153 -13.80 5.10 -11.55
CA MET A 153 -14.31 6.40 -11.99
C MET A 153 -13.43 7.01 -13.09
N ASN A 154 -12.20 6.49 -13.29
CA ASN A 154 -11.20 6.98 -14.23
C ASN A 154 -11.18 8.52 -14.28
N LEU A 155 -10.84 9.13 -13.14
CA LEU A 155 -10.87 10.58 -13.00
C LEU A 155 -9.71 11.22 -13.76
N GLU A 156 -10.06 12.25 -14.52
CA GLU A 156 -9.16 13.08 -15.29
C GLU A 156 -9.50 14.54 -15.07
N VAL A 157 -8.51 15.41 -15.23
CA VAL A 157 -8.71 16.87 -15.17
C VAL A 157 -8.17 17.42 -16.47
N ASN A 158 -9.01 18.12 -17.22
CA ASN A 158 -8.58 18.69 -18.49
C ASN A 158 -7.90 20.05 -18.31
N LYS A 159 -7.39 20.62 -19.40
CA LYS A 159 -6.65 21.89 -19.38
C LYS A 159 -7.49 23.12 -19.06
N VAL A 160 -8.82 22.99 -18.98
CA VAL A 160 -9.73 24.09 -18.60
C VAL A 160 -10.25 23.96 -17.17
N GLY A 161 -9.85 22.90 -16.45
CA GLY A 161 -10.18 22.72 -15.03
C GLY A 161 -11.40 21.85 -14.79
N GLU A 162 -12.00 21.26 -15.82
CA GLU A 162 -13.10 20.32 -15.66
C GLU A 162 -12.58 18.99 -15.15
N ILE A 163 -13.32 18.41 -14.21
CA ILE A 163 -13.09 17.10 -13.65
C ILE A 163 -14.00 16.14 -14.40
N LEU A 164 -13.39 15.20 -15.13
CA LEU A 164 -14.05 14.21 -15.95
C LEU A 164 -14.03 12.86 -15.23
N SER A 165 -15.14 12.14 -15.26
CA SER A 165 -15.20 10.72 -14.91
C SER A 165 -15.56 9.94 -16.16
N ASN A 166 -14.66 9.07 -16.62
CA ASN A 166 -14.83 8.33 -17.87
C ASN A 166 -15.20 9.24 -19.07
N GLY A 167 -14.59 10.43 -19.13
CA GLY A 167 -14.84 11.43 -20.18
C GLY A 167 -16.08 12.32 -19.98
N VAL A 168 -16.89 12.08 -18.94
CA VAL A 168 -18.09 12.90 -18.63
C VAL A 168 -17.76 13.94 -17.56
N PRO A 169 -18.07 15.24 -17.76
CA PRO A 169 -17.89 16.26 -16.73
C PRO A 169 -18.73 15.97 -15.48
N VAL A 170 -18.06 15.85 -14.33
CA VAL A 170 -18.69 15.63 -13.02
C VAL A 170 -18.46 16.79 -12.04
N GLY A 171 -17.54 17.68 -12.37
CA GLY A 171 -17.24 18.87 -11.58
C GLY A 171 -16.18 19.73 -12.25
N TYR A 172 -15.74 20.77 -11.56
CA TYR A 172 -14.68 21.65 -12.04
C TYR A 172 -13.95 22.33 -10.89
N PHE A 173 -12.71 22.71 -11.16
CA PHE A 173 -11.92 23.58 -10.31
C PHE A 173 -12.13 25.05 -10.69
N THR A 174 -12.14 25.94 -9.70
CA THR A 174 -12.00 27.38 -9.91
C THR A 174 -10.81 27.92 -9.14
N ASN A 175 -10.49 29.21 -9.33
CA ASN A 175 -9.33 29.85 -8.72
C ASN A 175 -7.99 29.19 -9.12
N LEU A 176 -7.91 28.77 -10.38
CA LEU A 176 -6.75 28.10 -10.95
C LEU A 176 -5.63 29.13 -11.19
N PRO A 177 -4.37 28.80 -10.86
CA PRO A 177 -3.24 29.68 -11.12
C PRO A 177 -2.98 29.84 -12.62
N VAL A 178 -2.24 30.89 -12.99
CA VAL A 178 -1.82 31.13 -14.38
C VAL A 178 -0.99 29.97 -14.96
N SER A 179 -0.29 29.20 -14.12
CA SER A 179 0.45 28.00 -14.55
C SER A 179 -0.43 26.79 -14.84
N PHE A 180 -1.74 26.86 -14.59
CA PHE A 180 -2.66 25.77 -14.87
C PHE A 180 -2.74 25.49 -16.38
N GLY A 181 -2.73 24.20 -16.75
CA GLY A 181 -2.78 23.75 -18.15
C GLY A 181 -1.41 23.58 -18.81
N SER A 182 -0.35 24.19 -18.24
CA SER A 182 1.05 23.85 -18.55
C SER A 182 1.67 22.93 -17.49
N GLU A 183 1.19 23.01 -16.24
CA GLU A 183 1.60 22.15 -15.13
C GLU A 183 0.41 21.37 -14.58
N ASP A 184 0.60 20.07 -14.35
CA ASP A 184 -0.42 19.21 -13.73
C ASP A 184 -0.36 19.24 -12.19
N THR A 185 0.63 19.94 -11.63
CA THR A 185 0.91 20.02 -10.20
C THR A 185 0.64 21.42 -9.65
N ILE A 186 0.32 21.49 -8.35
CA ILE A 186 0.04 22.75 -7.66
C ILE A 186 1.28 23.15 -6.85
N MET A 187 2.06 24.08 -7.39
CA MET A 187 3.30 24.57 -6.78
C MET A 187 3.04 25.35 -5.47
N ASP A 188 4.07 25.43 -4.60
CA ASP A 188 4.00 26.16 -3.32
C ASP A 188 3.73 27.66 -3.47
N LYS A 189 3.98 28.25 -4.64
CA LYS A 189 3.82 29.67 -4.91
C LYS A 189 2.41 30.07 -5.34
N THR A 190 1.41 29.20 -5.23
CA THR A 190 0.01 29.55 -5.53
C THR A 190 -0.67 30.11 -4.28
N PRO A 191 -0.83 31.44 -4.12
CA PRO A 191 -1.44 32.03 -2.92
C PRO A 191 -2.98 31.94 -2.92
N ILE A 192 -3.57 31.31 -3.95
CA ILE A 192 -5.01 31.25 -4.15
C ILE A 192 -5.50 29.85 -3.81
N ASP A 193 -6.49 29.77 -2.92
CA ASP A 193 -7.19 28.53 -2.62
C ASP A 193 -7.99 28.07 -3.83
N ILE A 194 -7.81 26.82 -4.22
CA ILE A 194 -8.52 26.20 -5.34
C ILE A 194 -9.87 25.71 -4.83
N GLU A 195 -10.97 26.12 -5.45
CA GLU A 195 -12.31 25.65 -5.09
C GLU A 195 -12.75 24.53 -6.03
N ILE A 196 -13.64 23.67 -5.54
CA ILE A 196 -14.11 22.46 -6.24
C ILE A 196 -15.63 22.48 -6.23
N TYR A 197 -16.21 22.46 -7.42
CA TYR A 197 -17.65 22.46 -7.65
C TYR A 197 -18.10 21.19 -8.34
N ASP A 198 -19.34 20.78 -8.10
CA ASP A 198 -19.99 19.73 -8.89
C ASP A 198 -20.46 20.27 -10.25
N ALA A 199 -20.94 19.38 -11.12
CA ALA A 199 -21.51 19.74 -12.42
C ALA A 199 -22.75 20.66 -12.34
N LYS A 200 -23.33 20.87 -11.15
CA LYS A 200 -24.46 21.78 -10.90
C LYS A 200 -24.02 23.09 -10.25
N SER A 201 -22.71 23.38 -10.25
CA SER A 201 -22.12 24.58 -9.65
C SER A 201 -22.37 24.71 -8.14
N LYS A 202 -22.60 23.59 -7.44
CA LYS A 202 -22.61 23.57 -5.98
C LYS A 202 -21.18 23.42 -5.48
N LEU A 203 -20.77 24.24 -4.51
CA LEU A 203 -19.47 24.12 -3.86
C LEU A 203 -19.39 22.79 -3.09
N ILE A 204 -18.42 21.97 -3.44
CA ILE A 204 -18.16 20.66 -2.83
C ILE A 204 -16.99 20.74 -1.85
N GLY A 205 -16.03 21.62 -2.12
CA GLY A 205 -14.95 21.88 -1.19
C GLY A 205 -13.91 22.84 -1.72
N ARG A 206 -12.83 22.97 -0.97
CA ARG A 206 -11.67 23.80 -1.32
C ARG A 206 -10.37 23.15 -0.90
N TYR A 207 -9.35 23.33 -1.72
CA TYR A 207 -7.97 23.05 -1.37
C TYR A 207 -7.28 24.35 -0.95
N ILE A 208 -6.89 24.38 0.33
CA ILE A 208 -6.16 25.49 0.93
C ILE A 208 -4.68 25.31 0.62
N THR A 209 -4.14 26.13 -0.27
CA THR A 209 -2.77 25.95 -0.79
C THR A 209 -1.69 26.27 0.23
N THR A 210 -1.99 27.13 1.20
CA THR A 210 -1.07 27.52 2.28
C THR A 210 -0.89 26.43 3.33
N THR A 211 -2.00 25.85 3.80
CA THR A 211 -1.98 24.77 4.81
C THR A 211 -1.95 23.37 4.19
N LYS A 212 -2.02 23.27 2.86
CA LYS A 212 -2.11 22.03 2.09
C LYS A 212 -3.31 21.17 2.51
N GLN A 213 -4.42 21.79 2.88
CA GLN A 213 -5.60 21.09 3.37
C GLN A 213 -6.71 21.07 2.33
N LEU A 214 -7.24 19.88 2.03
CA LEU A 214 -8.51 19.72 1.34
C LEU A 214 -9.64 19.74 2.37
N LYS A 215 -10.62 20.62 2.20
CA LYS A 215 -11.82 20.71 3.04
C LYS A 215 -13.07 20.53 2.19
N THR A 216 -13.94 19.61 2.58
CA THR A 216 -15.28 19.49 1.99
C THR A 216 -16.20 20.59 2.53
N ALA A 217 -17.23 20.97 1.77
CA ALA A 217 -18.30 21.84 2.23
C ALA A 217 -19.05 21.27 3.45
N GLY A 218 -19.08 19.94 3.60
CA GLY A 218 -19.63 19.23 4.77
C GLY A 218 -18.72 19.21 6.01
N GLY A 219 -17.62 19.98 6.04
CA GLY A 219 -16.78 20.15 7.22
C GLY A 219 -15.67 19.11 7.43
N LYS A 220 -15.58 18.05 6.61
CA LYS A 220 -14.43 17.13 6.65
C LYS A 220 -13.17 17.82 6.13
N SER A 221 -12.04 17.59 6.79
CA SER A 221 -10.73 18.09 6.37
C SER A 221 -9.74 16.95 6.21
N PHE A 222 -8.81 17.12 5.28
CA PHE A 222 -7.69 16.23 5.07
C PHE A 222 -6.47 17.05 4.67
N THR A 223 -5.38 16.90 5.41
CA THR A 223 -4.11 17.53 5.01
C THR A 223 -3.40 16.62 4.02
N ILE A 224 -3.04 17.19 2.87
CA ILE A 224 -2.27 16.52 1.84
C ILE A 224 -0.81 16.55 2.28
N TYR A 225 -0.41 15.49 3.00
CA TYR A 225 0.96 15.33 3.48
C TYR A 225 1.86 14.66 2.42
N LYS A 226 3.10 15.14 2.40
CA LYS A 226 4.31 14.59 1.76
C LYS A 226 4.41 13.09 2.06
N GLU A 227 4.57 12.28 1.00
CA GLU A 227 4.50 10.81 0.94
C GLU A 227 4.37 9.99 2.24
N MET A 228 3.44 9.04 2.15
CA MET A 228 3.28 7.85 2.96
C MET A 228 4.46 6.86 2.78
N SER A 229 5.70 7.27 3.02
CA SER A 229 6.85 6.36 3.10
C SER A 229 7.85 6.87 4.13
N GLY A 230 8.31 5.99 5.02
CA GLY A 230 9.29 6.31 6.08
C GLY A 230 10.70 6.66 5.57
N ARG A 231 10.84 7.07 4.31
CA ARG A 231 12.09 7.61 3.75
C ARG A 231 11.84 9.06 3.36
N ALA A 232 12.67 9.96 3.88
CA ALA A 232 12.63 11.37 3.56
C ALA A 232 12.75 11.56 2.03
N SER A 233 11.60 11.77 1.38
CA SER A 233 11.49 11.91 -0.08
C SER A 233 10.84 13.25 -0.39
N ILE A 234 11.39 13.93 -1.39
CA ILE A 234 11.14 15.30 -1.84
C ILE A 234 9.65 15.64 -1.96
N LEU A 235 9.25 16.87 -1.60
CA LEU A 235 7.87 17.36 -1.76
C LEU A 235 7.46 17.21 -3.23
N LYS A 236 6.63 16.21 -3.54
CA LYS A 236 5.87 16.22 -4.78
C LYS A 236 4.63 17.05 -4.54
N PHE A 237 4.56 18.19 -5.20
CA PHE A 237 3.35 19.01 -5.32
C PHE A 237 2.15 18.13 -5.72
N PRO A 238 0.98 18.26 -5.08
CA PRO A 238 -0.18 17.46 -5.45
C PRO A 238 -0.64 17.81 -6.86
N THR A 239 -1.12 16.81 -7.59
CA THR A 239 -1.74 17.03 -8.89
C THR A 239 -3.22 17.39 -8.75
N TYR A 240 -3.78 18.09 -9.74
CA TYR A 240 -5.22 18.36 -9.77
C TYR A 240 -6.05 17.07 -9.78
N LYS A 241 -5.58 16.04 -10.49
CA LYS A 241 -6.17 14.69 -10.44
C LYS A 241 -6.19 14.12 -9.02
N ALA A 242 -5.08 14.22 -8.29
CA ALA A 242 -5.02 13.74 -6.90
C ALA A 242 -5.98 14.51 -5.99
N LEU A 243 -6.20 15.81 -6.21
CA LEU A 243 -7.23 16.56 -5.48
C LEU A 243 -8.65 16.05 -5.79
N ALA A 244 -8.96 15.79 -7.06
CA ALA A 244 -10.26 15.28 -7.49
C ALA A 244 -10.54 13.88 -6.91
N GLU A 245 -9.58 12.95 -7.01
CA GLU A 245 -9.65 11.62 -6.39
C GLU A 245 -9.83 11.72 -4.87
N ARG A 246 -9.10 12.64 -4.23
CA ARG A 246 -9.22 12.88 -2.79
C ARG A 246 -10.60 13.42 -2.41
N MET A 247 -11.16 14.34 -3.20
CA MET A 247 -12.49 14.87 -2.96
C MET A 247 -13.54 13.78 -3.09
N ALA A 248 -13.42 12.91 -4.09
CA ALA A 248 -14.30 11.76 -4.28
C ALA A 248 -14.29 10.76 -3.10
N ILE A 249 -13.12 10.58 -2.47
CA ILE A 249 -13.00 9.77 -1.25
C ILE A 249 -13.72 10.44 -0.07
N MET A 250 -13.56 11.76 0.08
CA MET A 250 -14.08 12.51 1.22
C MET A 250 -15.59 12.77 1.13
N ASP A 251 -16.10 13.01 -0.07
CA ASP A 251 -17.52 13.19 -0.39
C ASP A 251 -17.94 12.27 -1.54
N PRO A 252 -18.47 11.07 -1.23
CA PRO A 252 -18.96 10.13 -2.23
C PRO A 252 -20.09 10.68 -3.11
N ASN A 253 -20.78 11.76 -2.70
CA ASN A 253 -21.82 12.39 -3.52
C ASN A 253 -21.24 13.30 -4.61
N PHE A 254 -19.97 13.67 -4.52
CA PHE A 254 -19.27 14.48 -5.52
C PHE A 254 -19.34 13.85 -6.91
N ILE A 255 -19.20 12.51 -6.95
CA ILE A 255 -19.30 11.72 -8.17
C ILE A 255 -20.54 10.86 -8.08
N LYS A 256 -21.71 11.49 -8.04
CA LYS A 256 -22.91 10.82 -8.54
C LYS A 256 -22.75 10.71 -10.06
N VAL A 257 -21.98 9.72 -10.51
CA VAL A 257 -22.23 9.10 -11.82
C VAL A 257 -23.72 8.76 -11.77
N GLN A 258 -24.51 9.27 -12.70
CA GLN A 258 -25.91 8.84 -12.81
C GLN A 258 -25.87 7.31 -12.90
N GLU A 259 -26.31 6.63 -11.83
CA GLU A 259 -26.57 5.19 -11.89
C GLU A 259 -27.53 5.01 -13.05
N LYS A 260 -27.10 4.26 -14.08
CA LYS A 260 -27.86 3.85 -15.28
C LYS A 260 -29.15 4.64 -15.49
N VAL A 261 -29.19 5.50 -16.51
CA VAL A 261 -30.47 5.93 -17.09
C VAL A 261 -31.28 4.68 -17.38
N SER A 262 -32.28 4.39 -16.53
CA SER A 262 -33.30 3.39 -16.81
C SER A 262 -34.14 4.01 -17.90
N VAL A 263 -33.87 3.63 -19.14
CA VAL A 263 -34.72 3.99 -20.27
C VAL A 263 -36.07 3.32 -19.98
N GLY A 264 -37.03 4.07 -19.48
CA GLY A 264 -38.41 3.62 -19.39
C GLY A 264 -38.93 3.30 -20.80
N PRO A 265 -39.87 2.36 -20.94
CA PRO A 265 -40.39 2.00 -22.26
C PRO A 265 -40.96 3.22 -22.96
N VAL A 266 -40.52 3.44 -24.20
CA VAL A 266 -41.04 4.49 -25.08
C VAL A 266 -42.48 4.11 -25.44
N THR A 267 -43.45 4.79 -24.83
CA THR A 267 -44.83 4.76 -25.33
C THR A 267 -44.86 5.53 -26.64
N LYS A 268 -45.05 4.79 -27.74
CA LYS A 268 -45.46 5.39 -29.01
C LYS A 268 -46.92 5.82 -28.85
N ASP A 269 -47.16 7.12 -28.76
CA ASP A 269 -48.50 7.66 -28.99
C ASP A 269 -48.91 7.26 -30.41
N SER A 270 -49.98 6.47 -30.49
CA SER A 270 -50.64 6.18 -31.75
C SER A 270 -51.48 7.41 -32.11
N PRO A 271 -51.33 7.99 -33.31
CA PRO A 271 -52.16 9.11 -33.72
C PRO A 271 -53.58 8.61 -34.01
N ASN A 272 -54.57 9.19 -33.32
CA ASN A 272 -55.96 9.20 -33.77
C ASN A 272 -56.20 10.45 -34.63
#